data_AF-A0A0G0HUI2-F1
#
_entry.id   AF-A0A0G0HUI2-F1
#
_cell.length_a   1.000
_cell.length_b   1.000
_cell.length_c   1.000
_cell.angle_alpha   90.00
_cell.angle_beta   90.00
_cell.angle_gamma   90.00
#
_symmetry.space_group_name_H-M   'P 1'
#
loop_
_entity.id
_entity.type
_entity.pdbx_description
1 polymer ?
#
loop_
_entity_poly.entity_id
_entity_poly.type
_entity_poly.pdbx_seq_one_letter_code
_entity_poly.pdbx_strand_id
1 'polypeptide(L)'
;MQNAAKKDEIDLKIASATRNFDYQKNLWNNKWSGATVVDGKDLSKDILDEQERFEKILEYSAAPGTSRHHWGTDIDINNANFLYFNSEKGKKEYEWLVKNAPLFGFCQTYNLKDSARGTGYNEEKWHWSYLPLSRTFIQEYKNLIKDEDIKGFLGDKYVPALNLINNYILAINPDCL
;
A
#
# COMPACT_ATOMS: atom_id res chain seq x y z
N MET A 1 -10.21 17.89 5.01
CA MET A 1 -10.58 17.03 3.87
C MET A 1 -12.04 16.57 3.93
N GLN A 2 -12.44 15.70 4.88
CA GLN A 2 -13.82 15.14 4.92
C GLN A 2 -14.93 16.20 4.89
N ASN A 3 -14.82 17.29 5.66
CA ASN A 3 -15.81 18.37 5.65
C ASN A 3 -15.92 19.10 4.30
N ALA A 4 -14.84 19.16 3.52
CA ALA A 4 -14.87 19.76 2.19
C ALA A 4 -15.54 18.80 1.20
N ALA A 5 -15.19 17.51 1.26
CA ALA A 5 -15.83 16.47 0.45
C ALA A 5 -17.35 16.44 0.63
N LYS A 6 -17.82 16.52 1.88
CA LYS A 6 -19.26 16.55 2.19
C LYS A 6 -20.00 17.73 1.55
N LYS A 7 -19.35 18.89 1.37
CA LYS A 7 -19.95 20.06 0.70
C LYS A 7 -20.16 19.82 -0.79
N ASP A 8 -19.35 18.94 -1.38
CA ASP A 8 -19.44 18.52 -2.76
C ASP A 8 -20.19 17.18 -2.91
N GLU A 9 -20.97 16.80 -1.89
CA GLU A 9 -21.77 15.56 -1.86
C GLU A 9 -20.94 14.26 -1.95
N ILE A 10 -19.66 14.34 -1.57
CA ILE A 10 -18.74 13.21 -1.50
C ILE A 10 -18.60 12.73 -0.05
N ASP A 11 -18.90 11.45 0.20
CA ASP A 11 -18.75 10.82 1.52
C ASP A 11 -17.44 10.03 1.60
N LEU A 12 -16.45 10.58 2.32
CA LEU A 12 -15.16 9.93 2.56
C LEU A 12 -15.17 9.17 3.89
N LYS A 13 -14.89 7.88 3.82
CA LYS A 13 -14.74 6.94 4.94
C LYS A 13 -13.34 6.36 4.95
N ILE A 14 -12.81 6.13 6.14
CA ILE A 14 -11.55 5.42 6.32
C ILE A 14 -11.83 3.93 6.23
N ALA A 15 -11.29 3.27 5.21
CA ALA A 15 -11.32 1.82 5.04
C ALA A 15 -10.17 1.16 5.83
N SER A 16 -9.01 1.82 5.89
CA SER A 16 -7.83 1.38 6.63
C SER A 16 -6.97 2.57 7.01
N ALA A 17 -6.21 2.46 8.10
CA ALA A 17 -5.31 3.51 8.59
C ALA A 17 -4.08 2.85 9.23
N THR A 18 -3.64 3.31 10.40
CA THR A 18 -2.45 2.76 11.07
C THR A 18 -2.56 1.26 11.28
N ARG A 19 -1.52 0.52 10.86
CA ARG A 19 -1.37 -0.92 11.09
C ARG A 19 -0.07 -1.16 11.84
N ASN A 20 -0.12 -1.85 12.97
CA ASN A 20 1.11 -2.30 13.63
C ASN A 20 1.72 -3.49 12.87
N PHE A 21 2.93 -3.91 13.29
CA PHE A 21 3.63 -5.02 12.67
C PHE A 21 2.81 -6.31 12.68
N ASP A 22 2.23 -6.67 13.83
CA ASP A 22 1.48 -7.93 13.98
C ASP A 22 0.23 -7.99 13.10
N TYR A 23 -0.47 -6.87 12.94
CA TYR A 23 -1.62 -6.78 12.05
C TYR A 23 -1.20 -7.02 10.59
N GLN A 24 -0.13 -6.35 10.13
CA GLN A 24 0.38 -6.54 8.78
C GLN A 24 0.89 -7.97 8.57
N LYS A 25 1.58 -8.53 9.57
CA LYS A 25 2.02 -9.93 9.59
C LYS A 25 0.87 -10.90 9.45
N ASN A 26 -0.25 -10.69 10.13
CA ASN A 26 -1.42 -11.55 9.99
C ASN A 26 -2.01 -11.47 8.57
N LEU A 27 -2.13 -10.27 7.99
CA LEU A 27 -2.59 -10.11 6.61
C LEU A 27 -1.70 -10.84 5.60
N TRP A 28 -0.38 -10.78 5.81
CA TRP A 28 0.61 -11.46 4.98
C TRP A 28 0.55 -12.98 5.16
N ASN A 29 0.69 -13.45 6.40
CA ASN A 29 0.74 -14.88 6.73
C ASN A 29 -0.54 -15.61 6.32
N ASN A 30 -1.70 -14.96 6.39
CA ASN A 30 -2.95 -15.55 5.92
C ASN A 30 -2.96 -15.76 4.40
N LYS A 31 -2.38 -14.86 3.60
CA LYS A 31 -2.22 -15.08 2.16
C LYS A 31 -1.19 -16.15 1.87
N TRP A 32 -0.08 -16.15 2.61
CA TRP A 32 0.98 -17.15 2.49
C TRP A 32 0.48 -18.58 2.76
N SER A 33 -0.32 -18.76 3.81
CA SER A 33 -0.84 -20.05 4.25
C SER A 33 -2.12 -20.47 3.53
N GLY A 34 -2.65 -19.64 2.62
CA GLY A 34 -3.90 -19.92 1.92
C GLY A 34 -5.19 -19.62 2.71
N ALA A 35 -5.09 -19.19 3.96
CA ALA A 35 -6.24 -18.80 4.77
C ALA A 35 -6.99 -17.60 4.17
N THR A 36 -6.29 -16.72 3.44
CA THR A 36 -6.88 -15.69 2.58
C THR A 36 -6.61 -16.05 1.13
N VAL A 37 -7.70 -16.25 0.38
CA VAL A 37 -7.67 -16.49 -1.05
C VAL A 37 -7.27 -15.22 -1.80
N VAL A 38 -6.36 -15.35 -2.77
CA VAL A 38 -5.89 -14.25 -3.64
C VAL A 38 -6.23 -14.62 -5.08
N ASP A 39 -6.94 -13.75 -5.80
CA ASP A 39 -7.45 -14.04 -7.17
C ASP A 39 -8.20 -15.37 -7.29
N GLY A 40 -8.93 -15.78 -6.25
CA GLY A 40 -9.64 -17.07 -6.25
C GLY A 40 -8.73 -18.30 -6.05
N LYS A 41 -7.44 -18.11 -5.72
CA LYS A 41 -6.45 -19.17 -5.47
C LYS A 41 -6.03 -19.27 -4.00
N ASP A 42 -5.79 -20.50 -3.55
CA ASP A 42 -5.09 -20.82 -2.31
C ASP A 42 -3.59 -20.89 -2.64
N LEU A 43 -2.88 -19.79 -2.40
CA LEU A 43 -1.48 -19.67 -2.78
C LEU A 43 -0.58 -20.75 -2.15
N SER A 44 -0.99 -21.34 -1.01
CA SER A 44 -0.21 -22.39 -0.35
C SER A 44 -0.16 -23.70 -1.14
N LYS A 45 -1.18 -23.94 -1.98
CA LYS A 45 -1.34 -25.13 -2.81
C LYS A 45 -1.09 -24.83 -4.29
N ASP A 46 -1.51 -23.65 -4.74
CA ASP A 46 -1.48 -23.26 -6.15
C ASP A 46 -0.12 -22.72 -6.59
N ILE A 47 0.70 -22.20 -5.66
CA ILE A 47 2.05 -21.69 -5.95
C ILE A 47 3.04 -22.35 -5.00
N LEU A 48 3.65 -23.46 -5.43
CA LEU A 48 4.55 -24.26 -4.60
C LEU A 48 5.94 -23.64 -4.45
N ASP A 49 6.39 -22.87 -5.44
CA ASP A 49 7.60 -22.09 -5.32
C ASP A 49 7.36 -20.93 -4.33
N GLU A 50 8.07 -20.96 -3.20
CA GLU A 50 7.86 -19.99 -2.13
C GLU A 50 8.33 -18.58 -2.50
N GLN A 51 9.29 -18.43 -3.42
CA GLN A 51 9.72 -17.11 -3.89
C GLN A 51 8.67 -16.52 -4.84
N GLU A 52 8.15 -17.31 -5.78
CA GLU A 52 7.02 -16.91 -6.64
C GLU A 52 5.80 -16.54 -5.79
N ARG A 53 5.54 -17.32 -4.73
CA ARG A 53 4.46 -17.02 -3.77
C ARG A 53 4.68 -15.69 -3.06
N PHE A 54 5.91 -15.41 -2.62
CA PHE A 54 6.27 -14.13 -1.99
C PHE A 54 5.95 -12.97 -2.94
N GLU A 55 6.46 -13.04 -4.17
CA GLU A 55 6.26 -12.02 -5.19
C GLU A 55 4.78 -11.83 -5.53
N LYS A 56 4.01 -12.93 -5.62
CA LYS A 56 2.56 -12.86 -5.84
C LYS A 56 1.83 -12.16 -4.70
N ILE A 57 2.24 -12.33 -3.44
CA ILE A 57 1.61 -11.64 -2.32
C ILE A 57 1.92 -10.14 -2.34
N LEU A 58 3.13 -9.75 -2.76
CA LEU A 58 3.51 -8.33 -2.90
C LEU A 58 2.62 -7.55 -3.86
N GLU A 59 1.96 -8.20 -4.81
CA GLU A 59 0.97 -7.56 -5.69
C GLU A 59 -0.27 -7.03 -4.93
N TYR A 60 -0.55 -7.57 -3.73
CA TYR A 60 -1.77 -7.29 -2.94
C TYR A 60 -1.50 -6.79 -1.53
N SER A 61 -0.32 -7.06 -0.98
CA SER A 61 -0.02 -6.73 0.40
C SER A 61 1.45 -6.50 0.60
N ALA A 62 1.77 -5.41 1.29
CA ALA A 62 3.12 -5.15 1.71
C ALA A 62 3.64 -6.23 2.67
N ALA A 63 4.92 -6.56 2.54
CA ALA A 63 5.61 -7.33 3.55
C ALA A 63 5.56 -6.61 4.91
N PRO A 64 5.43 -7.33 6.03
CA PRO A 64 5.49 -6.72 7.35
C PRO A 64 6.79 -5.95 7.55
N GLY A 65 6.70 -4.69 8.00
CA GLY A 65 7.85 -3.78 8.08
C GLY A 65 8.07 -2.92 6.83
N THR A 66 7.39 -3.19 5.72
CA THR A 66 7.48 -2.40 4.47
C THR A 66 6.20 -1.63 4.13
N SER A 67 5.12 -1.82 4.90
CA SER A 67 3.88 -1.05 4.74
C SER A 67 4.01 0.36 5.31
N ARG A 68 3.64 1.37 4.52
CA ARG A 68 3.61 2.77 4.99
C ARG A 68 2.51 3.03 6.02
N HIS A 69 1.51 2.16 6.14
CA HIS A 69 0.53 2.23 7.24
C HIS A 69 1.17 2.05 8.62
N HIS A 70 2.39 1.50 8.70
CA HIS A 70 3.16 1.48 9.94
C HIS A 70 3.48 2.88 10.46
N TRP A 71 3.59 3.87 9.58
CA TRP A 71 3.95 5.23 9.95
C TRP A 71 2.76 6.06 10.44
N GLY A 72 1.54 5.54 10.29
CA GLY A 72 0.30 6.25 10.64
C GLY A 72 0.01 7.50 9.79
N THR A 73 0.79 7.72 8.72
CA THR A 73 0.58 8.82 7.76
C THR A 73 -0.30 8.43 6.59
N ASP A 74 -0.55 7.13 6.41
CA ASP A 74 -1.17 6.57 5.22
C ASP A 74 -2.55 5.98 5.56
N ILE A 75 -3.53 6.29 4.72
CA ILE A 75 -4.92 5.88 4.88
C ILE A 75 -5.47 5.34 3.55
N ASP A 76 -6.32 4.30 3.67
CA ASP A 76 -7.15 3.82 2.57
C ASP A 76 -8.53 4.45 2.68
N ILE A 77 -8.99 5.10 1.61
CA ILE A 77 -10.26 5.80 1.57
C ILE A 77 -11.30 4.99 0.79
N ASN A 78 -12.48 4.85 1.39
CA ASN A 78 -13.70 4.21 0.89
C ASN A 78 -13.63 2.70 0.63
N ASN A 79 -12.72 2.22 -0.22
CA ASN A 79 -12.64 0.79 -0.56
C ASN A 79 -11.29 0.38 -1.15
N ALA A 80 -10.63 -0.62 -0.58
CA ALA A 80 -9.39 -1.18 -1.11
C ALA A 80 -9.64 -2.18 -2.26
N ASN A 81 -10.47 -1.81 -3.24
CA ASN A 81 -10.81 -2.65 -4.39
C ASN A 81 -10.88 -1.81 -5.68
N PHE A 82 -10.14 -2.24 -6.70
CA PHE A 82 -10.10 -1.56 -7.99
C PHE A 82 -11.48 -1.47 -8.68
N LEU A 83 -12.34 -2.49 -8.53
CA LEU A 83 -13.67 -2.51 -9.14
C LEU A 83 -14.59 -1.43 -8.58
N TYR A 84 -14.41 -1.07 -7.30
CA TYR A 84 -15.19 -0.01 -6.68
C TYR A 84 -14.98 1.33 -7.39
N PHE A 85 -13.72 1.66 -7.68
CA PHE A 85 -13.34 2.89 -8.38
C PHE A 85 -13.66 2.89 -9.88
N ASN A 86 -14.17 1.78 -10.42
CA ASN A 86 -14.73 1.71 -11.77
C ASN A 86 -16.24 2.01 -11.79
N SER A 87 -16.92 1.97 -10.64
CA SER A 87 -18.31 2.42 -10.52
C SER A 87 -18.42 3.94 -10.69
N GLU A 88 -19.61 4.43 -11.04
CA GLU A 88 -19.85 5.88 -11.16
C GLU A 88 -19.53 6.63 -9.85
N LYS A 89 -19.95 6.05 -8.71
CA LYS A 89 -19.69 6.62 -7.38
C LYS A 89 -18.19 6.69 -7.09
N GLY A 90 -17.48 5.57 -7.24
CA GLY A 90 -16.04 5.52 -6.97
C GLY A 90 -15.24 6.44 -7.89
N LYS A 91 -15.62 6.58 -9.16
CA LYS A 91 -15.00 7.54 -10.09
C LYS A 91 -15.11 8.97 -9.59
N LYS A 92 -16.32 9.41 -9.20
CA LYS A 92 -16.56 10.75 -8.65
C LYS A 92 -15.74 11.02 -7.38
N GLU A 93 -15.68 10.03 -6.48
CA GLU A 93 -14.89 10.13 -5.25
C GLU A 93 -13.39 10.23 -5.53
N TYR A 94 -12.87 9.42 -6.46
CA TYR A 94 -11.45 9.47 -6.84
C TYR A 94 -11.09 10.76 -7.54
N GLU A 95 -11.89 11.23 -8.50
CA GLU A 95 -11.70 12.52 -9.16
C GLU A 95 -11.68 13.67 -8.15
N TRP A 96 -12.56 13.62 -7.15
CA TRP A 96 -12.56 14.58 -6.06
C TRP A 96 -11.26 14.51 -5.25
N LEU A 97 -10.80 13.31 -4.89
CA LEU A 97 -9.55 13.13 -4.14
C LEU A 97 -8.33 13.64 -4.91
N VAL A 98 -8.17 13.27 -6.18
CA VAL A 98 -7.08 13.75 -7.04
C VAL A 98 -7.01 15.27 -7.09
N LYS A 99 -8.17 15.94 -7.21
CA LYS A 99 -8.24 17.40 -7.28
C LYS A 99 -8.01 18.08 -5.93
N ASN A 100 -8.52 17.51 -4.82
CA ASN A 100 -8.68 18.24 -3.56
C ASN A 100 -7.80 17.73 -2.42
N ALA A 101 -7.42 16.45 -2.39
CA ALA A 101 -6.61 15.87 -1.33
C ALA A 101 -5.25 16.59 -1.14
N PRO A 102 -4.55 17.04 -2.21
CA PRO A 102 -3.33 17.83 -2.08
C PRO A 102 -3.50 19.13 -1.27
N LEU A 103 -4.68 19.77 -1.34
CA LEU A 103 -4.99 20.98 -0.55
C LEU A 103 -5.01 20.72 0.96
N PHE A 104 -5.13 19.45 1.37
CA PHE A 104 -5.09 19.01 2.76
C PHE A 104 -3.78 18.30 3.11
N GLY A 105 -2.78 18.34 2.24
CA GLY A 105 -1.46 17.72 2.46
C GLY A 105 -1.43 16.22 2.16
N PHE A 106 -2.44 15.67 1.48
CA PHE A 106 -2.46 14.26 1.09
C PHE A 106 -1.98 14.06 -0.35
N CYS A 107 -1.28 12.95 -0.60
CA CYS A 107 -0.77 12.58 -1.90
C CYS A 107 -1.06 11.11 -2.20
N GLN A 108 -1.50 10.81 -3.43
CA GLN A 108 -1.73 9.43 -3.86
C GLN A 108 -0.37 8.74 -4.02
N THR A 109 -0.10 7.80 -3.12
CA THR A 109 1.24 7.22 -2.98
C THR A 109 1.57 6.26 -4.12
N TYR A 110 0.59 5.48 -4.56
CA TYR A 110 0.74 4.57 -5.68
C TYR A 110 -0.16 5.02 -6.83
N ASN A 111 0.36 5.94 -7.64
CA ASN A 111 -0.24 6.37 -8.91
C ASN A 111 -0.11 5.27 -9.97
N LEU A 112 -0.50 5.51 -11.22
CA LEU A 112 -0.24 4.55 -12.29
C LEU A 112 1.27 4.27 -12.41
N LYS A 113 1.66 2.99 -12.58
CA LYS A 113 3.04 2.65 -12.90
C LYS A 113 3.35 3.11 -14.32
N ASP A 114 4.45 3.83 -14.48
CA ASP A 114 4.93 4.37 -15.75
C ASP A 114 6.48 4.36 -15.78
N SER A 115 7.08 5.08 -16.73
CA SER A 115 8.54 5.18 -16.82
C SER A 115 9.19 5.90 -15.63
N ALA A 116 8.45 6.75 -14.90
CA ALA A 116 8.94 7.43 -13.70
C ALA A 116 8.85 6.54 -12.46
N ARG A 117 7.91 5.58 -12.43
CA ARG A 117 7.73 4.60 -11.34
C ARG A 117 7.60 3.18 -11.88
N GLY A 118 8.74 2.57 -12.20
CA GLY A 118 8.82 1.23 -12.83
C GLY A 118 8.60 0.04 -11.88
N THR A 119 8.70 0.23 -10.56
CA THR A 119 8.56 -0.82 -9.54
C THR A 119 7.53 -0.43 -8.46
N GLY A 120 7.33 -1.30 -7.47
CA GLY A 120 6.45 -1.07 -6.32
C GLY A 120 5.06 -1.62 -6.49
N TYR A 121 4.11 -1.11 -5.72
CA TYR A 121 2.71 -1.54 -5.80
C TYR A 121 2.02 -0.97 -7.04
N ASN A 122 0.97 -1.65 -7.50
CA ASN A 122 0.14 -1.18 -8.63
C ASN A 122 -0.62 0.10 -8.26
N GLU A 123 -1.39 0.67 -9.20
CA GLU A 123 -2.19 1.87 -8.88
C GLU A 123 -3.19 1.55 -7.76
N GLU A 124 -3.13 2.32 -6.67
CA GLU A 124 -4.05 2.22 -5.54
C GLU A 124 -4.78 3.55 -5.37
N LYS A 125 -5.98 3.64 -5.96
CA LYS A 125 -6.82 4.86 -5.94
C LYS A 125 -7.32 5.26 -4.55
N TRP A 126 -7.28 4.32 -3.61
CA TRP A 126 -7.67 4.48 -2.23
C TRP A 126 -6.52 4.93 -1.31
N HIS A 127 -5.25 4.76 -1.69
CA HIS A 127 -4.12 4.89 -0.77
C HIS A 127 -3.51 6.32 -0.81
N TRP A 128 -3.71 7.07 0.27
CA TRP A 128 -3.28 8.48 0.38
C TRP A 128 -2.40 8.69 1.61
N SER A 129 -1.25 9.34 1.42
CA SER A 129 -0.26 9.63 2.46
C SER A 129 -0.23 11.10 2.82
N TYR A 130 -0.18 11.42 4.11
CA TYR A 130 -0.03 12.77 4.63
C TYR A 130 1.42 13.24 4.54
N LEU A 131 1.70 14.05 3.50
CA LEU A 131 3.05 14.48 3.12
C LEU A 131 3.84 15.22 4.19
N PRO A 132 3.25 16.11 5.02
CA PRO A 132 4.03 16.87 5.99
C PRO A 132 4.83 15.99 6.97
N LEU A 133 4.40 14.76 7.21
CA LEU A 133 5.12 13.79 8.04
C LEU A 133 5.79 12.70 7.21
N SER A 134 5.11 12.19 6.18
CA SER A 134 5.56 11.00 5.47
C SER A 134 6.84 11.22 4.67
N ARG A 135 7.15 12.46 4.26
CA ARG A 135 8.43 12.85 3.66
C ARG A 135 9.61 12.67 4.61
N THR A 136 9.46 13.05 5.88
CA THR A 136 10.51 12.81 6.88
C THR A 136 10.65 11.32 7.13
N PHE A 137 9.52 10.60 7.29
CA PHE A 137 9.54 9.17 7.62
C PHE A 137 10.16 8.30 6.54
N ILE A 138 9.96 8.59 5.26
CA ILE A 138 10.62 7.83 4.18
C ILE A 138 12.13 8.03 4.17
N GLN A 139 12.62 9.25 4.49
CA GLN A 139 14.06 9.52 4.58
C GLN A 139 14.66 8.81 5.80
N GLU A 140 14.00 8.89 6.96
CA GLU A 140 14.43 8.16 8.16
C GLU A 140 14.42 6.65 7.95
N TYR A 141 13.38 6.11 7.30
CA TYR A 141 13.30 4.68 6.98
C TYR A 141 14.50 4.25 6.12
N LYS A 142 14.83 5.01 5.07
CA LYS A 142 15.98 4.74 4.19
C LYS A 142 17.31 4.72 4.97
N ASN A 143 17.45 5.59 5.97
CA ASN A 143 18.68 5.70 6.74
C ASN A 143 18.80 4.57 7.78
N LEU A 144 17.71 4.31 8.51
CA LEU A 144 17.68 3.46 9.69
C LEU A 144 17.48 1.98 9.37
N ILE A 145 16.63 1.65 8.39
CA ILE A 145 16.19 0.28 8.14
C ILE A 145 17.05 -0.35 7.04
N LYS A 146 17.45 -1.60 7.26
CA LYS A 146 18.12 -2.47 6.28
C LYS A 146 17.27 -3.69 5.98
N ASP A 147 17.59 -4.40 4.90
CA ASP A 147 16.83 -5.59 4.50
C ASP A 147 16.83 -6.67 5.60
N GLU A 148 17.89 -6.74 6.43
CA GLU A 148 18.01 -7.68 7.55
C GLU A 148 17.10 -7.36 8.76
N ASP A 149 16.52 -6.16 8.79
CA ASP A 149 15.55 -5.74 9.81
C ASP A 149 14.13 -6.16 9.45
N ILE A 150 13.86 -6.44 8.17
CA ILE A 150 12.54 -6.84 7.66
C ILE A 150 12.40 -8.36 7.82
N LYS A 151 12.01 -8.79 9.01
CA LYS A 151 11.90 -10.21 9.40
C LYS A 151 10.76 -10.50 10.34
N GLY A 152 10.50 -11.78 10.63
CA GLY A 152 9.54 -12.23 11.63
C GLY A 152 8.16 -12.60 11.06
N PHE A 153 8.09 -12.92 9.77
CA PHE A 153 6.87 -13.33 9.06
C PHE A 153 7.17 -14.46 8.06
N LEU A 154 6.14 -15.14 7.56
CA LEU A 154 6.35 -16.29 6.67
C LEU A 154 6.97 -15.84 5.33
N GLY A 155 8.08 -16.47 4.96
CA GLY A 155 8.81 -16.13 3.73
C GLY A 155 9.84 -15.01 3.89
N ASP A 156 10.07 -14.49 5.10
CA ASP A 156 11.05 -13.42 5.34
C ASP A 156 12.48 -13.75 4.85
N LYS A 157 12.86 -15.03 4.79
CA LYS A 157 14.12 -15.49 4.18
C LYS A 157 14.35 -15.03 2.73
N TYR A 158 13.30 -14.64 1.99
CA TYR A 158 13.41 -14.15 0.61
C TYR A 158 13.66 -12.64 0.51
N VAL A 159 13.48 -11.89 1.61
CA VAL A 159 13.62 -10.43 1.61
C VAL A 159 14.97 -9.94 1.03
N PRO A 160 16.14 -10.51 1.41
CA PRO A 160 17.42 -10.00 0.93
C PRO A 160 17.61 -10.10 -0.59
N ALA A 161 16.89 -11.00 -1.25
CA ALA A 161 16.98 -11.19 -2.71
C ALA A 161 16.13 -10.19 -3.50
N LEU A 162 15.16 -9.52 -2.86
CA LEU A 162 14.10 -8.77 -3.53
C LEU A 162 14.29 -7.24 -3.48
N ASN A 163 15.30 -6.75 -2.76
CA ASN A 163 15.63 -5.33 -2.65
C ASN A 163 14.40 -4.47 -2.31
N LEU A 164 13.65 -4.90 -1.28
CA LEU A 164 12.30 -4.39 -1.01
C LEU A 164 12.31 -2.88 -0.75
N ILE A 165 13.32 -2.37 -0.05
CA ILE A 165 13.47 -0.94 0.26
C ILE A 165 13.37 -0.10 -1.01
N ASN A 166 14.22 -0.38 -2.00
CA ASN A 166 14.23 0.39 -3.25
C ASN A 166 13.01 0.07 -4.12
N ASN A 167 12.61 -1.20 -4.17
CA ASN A 167 11.59 -1.64 -5.09
C ASN A 167 10.15 -1.38 -4.64
N TYR A 168 9.89 -1.15 -3.35
CA TYR A 168 8.53 -1.02 -2.81
C TYR A 168 8.33 0.15 -1.84
N ILE A 169 9.35 0.52 -1.05
CA ILE A 169 9.21 1.63 -0.08
C ILE A 169 9.54 2.97 -0.74
N LEU A 170 10.64 3.01 -1.51
CA LEU A 170 11.10 4.21 -2.21
C LEU A 170 10.43 4.38 -3.59
N ALA A 171 9.85 3.31 -4.14
CA ALA A 171 9.16 3.30 -5.43
C ALA A 171 7.70 3.78 -5.32
N ILE A 172 7.52 5.03 -4.89
CA ILE A 172 6.22 5.71 -4.79
C ILE A 172 6.08 6.78 -5.88
N ASN A 173 4.90 7.39 -5.97
CA ASN A 173 4.66 8.56 -6.80
C ASN A 173 5.71 9.66 -6.51
N PRO A 174 6.50 10.10 -7.50
CA PRO A 174 7.54 11.11 -7.31
C PRO A 174 7.04 12.43 -6.72
N ASP A 175 5.78 12.80 -6.97
CA ASP A 175 5.18 14.01 -6.40
C ASP A 175 5.01 13.92 -4.87
N CYS A 176 5.06 12.70 -4.32
CA CYS A 176 4.94 12.43 -2.88
C CYS A 176 6.29 12.35 -2.16
N LEU A 177 7.42 12.42 -2.87
CA LEU A 177 8.77 12.43 -2.28
C LEU A 177 9.17 13.83 -1.81
#